data_AF-D5VHS1-F1
#
_entry.id   AF-D5VHS1-F1
#
_cell.length_a   1.000
_cell.length_b   1.000
_cell.length_c   1.000
_cell.angle_alpha   90.00
_cell.angle_beta   90.00
_cell.angle_gamma   90.00
#
_symmetry.space_group_name_H-M   'P 1'
#
loop_
_entity.id
_entity.type
_entity.pdbx_description
1 polymer ?
#
loop_
_entity_poly.entity_id
_entity_poly.type
_entity_poly.pdbx_seq_one_letter_code
_entity_poly.pdbx_strand_id
1 'polypeptide(L)'
;MPRRPPAVIPPVALAVVLACAGQARAGETSCWFENGAVVAPAVIGVMAGDYVIDLSAPRTLLHNTKAEMEGILEPEITTSVQVAGLKASAVSVKVADLDARGAGFVTPIAGVIGMDVLAGHSVEIDFARCWLRIDRPWRPSRQVVFPVSMIEGLPTVAAGVSDGPRAFYGAFAIDTASRAMTRLSTRDANATGKLNPAARHQAPAKLRALSIGGVLAENVPATLADDLPQGISGTLGTGLWARHRLRLDAEARTLSVAP
;
A
#
# COMPACT_ATOMS: atom_id res chain seq x y z
N MET A 1 -52.75 -64.86 12.87
CA MET A 1 -51.64 -64.09 13.45
C MET A 1 -51.23 -63.00 12.45
N PRO A 2 -51.17 -61.72 12.83
CA PRO A 2 -51.08 -60.61 11.88
C PRO A 2 -49.65 -60.34 11.42
N ARG A 3 -49.48 -60.10 10.11
CA ARG A 3 -48.25 -59.67 9.46
C ARG A 3 -47.96 -58.20 9.83
N ARG A 4 -46.76 -57.91 10.34
CA ARG A 4 -46.29 -56.53 10.57
C ARG A 4 -45.97 -55.85 9.22
N PRO A 5 -46.34 -54.58 9.02
CA PRO A 5 -45.91 -53.83 7.85
C PRO A 5 -44.45 -53.36 7.98
N PRO A 6 -43.73 -53.13 6.86
CA PRO A 6 -42.37 -52.61 6.88
C PRO A 6 -42.34 -51.13 7.29
N ALA A 7 -41.30 -50.76 8.04
CA ALA A 7 -41.05 -49.39 8.48
C ALA A 7 -40.69 -48.49 7.29
N VAL A 8 -41.41 -47.39 7.15
CA VAL A 8 -41.14 -46.30 6.21
C VAL A 8 -40.01 -45.45 6.79
N ILE A 9 -38.84 -45.43 6.14
CA ILE A 9 -37.75 -44.51 6.47
C ILE A 9 -38.06 -43.18 5.77
N PRO A 10 -38.18 -42.05 6.50
CA PRO A 10 -38.33 -40.75 5.86
C PRO A 10 -36.99 -40.34 5.23
N PRO A 11 -36.97 -39.85 3.98
CA PRO A 11 -35.82 -39.14 3.47
C PRO A 11 -35.82 -37.72 4.06
N VAL A 12 -34.72 -37.00 3.86
CA VAL A 12 -34.52 -35.55 4.11
C VAL A 12 -33.87 -35.20 5.46
N ALA A 13 -32.56 -35.00 5.40
CA ALA A 13 -31.93 -33.77 5.87
C ALA A 13 -30.61 -33.58 5.11
N LEU A 14 -30.68 -33.12 3.86
CA LEU A 14 -29.52 -32.58 3.16
C LEU A 14 -29.22 -31.23 3.83
N ALA A 15 -28.29 -31.23 4.77
CA ALA A 15 -27.83 -30.01 5.43
C ALA A 15 -27.18 -29.10 4.38
N VAL A 16 -27.90 -28.04 4.01
CA VAL A 16 -27.40 -26.94 3.20
C VAL A 16 -26.35 -26.20 4.04
N VAL A 17 -25.07 -26.54 3.84
CA VAL A 17 -23.96 -25.68 4.23
C VAL A 17 -23.93 -24.54 3.20
N LEU A 18 -24.80 -23.56 3.38
CA LEU A 18 -24.70 -22.31 2.62
C LEU A 18 -23.46 -21.61 3.16
N ALA A 19 -22.36 -21.72 2.43
CA ALA A 19 -21.16 -20.95 2.66
C ALA A 19 -21.53 -19.46 2.73
N CYS A 20 -21.25 -18.82 3.87
CA CYS A 20 -21.19 -17.37 3.98
C CYS A 20 -19.99 -16.86 3.16
N ALA A 21 -20.02 -17.04 1.84
CA ALA A 21 -19.17 -16.28 0.94
C ALA A 21 -19.78 -14.87 0.94
N GLY A 22 -19.21 -13.98 1.76
CA GLY A 22 -19.56 -12.56 1.72
C GLY A 22 -19.51 -12.09 0.28
N GLN A 23 -20.56 -11.39 -0.18
CA GLN A 23 -20.58 -10.83 -1.54
C GLN A 23 -19.28 -10.04 -1.75
N ALA A 24 -18.44 -10.51 -2.67
CA ALA A 24 -17.31 -9.73 -3.16
C ALA A 24 -17.88 -8.43 -3.74
N ARG A 25 -17.73 -7.34 -2.99
CA ARG A 25 -18.13 -6.02 -3.46
C ARG A 25 -16.98 -5.45 -4.27
N ALA A 26 -17.23 -5.14 -5.53
CA ALA A 26 -16.30 -4.37 -6.34
C ALA A 26 -15.94 -3.07 -5.58
N GLY A 27 -14.65 -2.73 -5.56
CA GLY A 27 -14.10 -1.60 -4.82
C GLY A 27 -13.57 -1.95 -3.43
N GLU A 28 -13.42 -3.22 -3.04
CA GLU A 28 -12.88 -3.60 -1.72
C GLU A 28 -12.14 -4.95 -1.77
N THR A 29 -11.03 -5.04 -1.03
CA THR A 29 -10.33 -6.30 -0.74
C THR A 29 -9.69 -6.27 0.64
N SER A 30 -9.54 -7.44 1.26
CA SER A 30 -8.69 -7.59 2.44
C SER A 30 -7.22 -7.42 2.05
N CYS A 31 -6.46 -6.75 2.90
CA CYS A 31 -5.01 -6.69 2.87
C CYS A 31 -4.41 -7.33 4.13
N TRP A 32 -3.09 -7.35 4.22
CA TRP A 32 -2.38 -7.50 5.50
C TRP A 32 -1.18 -6.56 5.55
N PHE A 33 -0.63 -6.39 6.75
CA PHE A 33 0.59 -5.65 6.98
C PHE A 33 1.76 -6.58 7.11
N GLU A 34 2.80 -6.32 6.33
CA GLU A 34 4.01 -7.10 6.36
C GLU A 34 5.23 -6.19 6.17
N ASN A 35 6.15 -6.22 7.13
CA ASN A 35 7.39 -5.45 7.10
C ASN A 35 7.23 -3.94 6.78
N GLY A 36 6.11 -3.36 7.21
CA GLY A 36 5.81 -1.94 6.97
C GLY A 36 5.20 -1.65 5.61
N ALA A 37 4.74 -2.67 4.88
CA ALA A 37 3.99 -2.52 3.64
C ALA A 37 2.55 -3.01 3.79
N VAL A 38 1.64 -2.34 3.08
CA VAL A 38 0.29 -2.84 2.79
C VAL A 38 0.41 -3.82 1.64
N VAL A 39 -0.05 -5.06 1.83
CA VAL A 39 -0.04 -6.09 0.79
C VAL A 39 -1.47 -6.55 0.53
N ALA A 40 -1.87 -6.61 -0.73
CA ALA A 40 -3.20 -7.05 -1.10
C ALA A 40 -3.18 -7.97 -2.33
N PRO A 41 -4.18 -8.86 -2.48
CA PRO A 41 -4.34 -9.63 -3.70
C PRO A 41 -4.61 -8.72 -4.89
N ALA A 42 -3.87 -8.92 -5.97
CA ALA A 42 -4.05 -8.23 -7.24
C ALA A 42 -3.67 -9.14 -8.41
N VAL A 43 -3.90 -8.66 -9.63
CA VAL A 43 -3.57 -9.35 -10.88
C VAL A 43 -2.91 -8.38 -11.84
N ILE A 44 -1.76 -8.75 -12.40
CA ILE A 44 -1.15 -8.08 -13.56
C ILE A 44 -1.21 -9.05 -14.74
N GLY A 45 -1.97 -8.72 -15.78
CA GLY A 45 -2.28 -9.62 -16.89
C GLY A 45 -2.98 -10.88 -16.41
N VAL A 46 -2.27 -12.00 -16.46
CA VAL A 46 -2.71 -13.31 -15.93
C VAL A 46 -2.05 -13.67 -14.59
N MET A 47 -1.10 -12.86 -14.13
CA MET A 47 -0.30 -13.10 -12.93
C MET A 47 -1.07 -12.63 -11.70
N ALA A 48 -1.82 -13.54 -11.09
CA ALA A 48 -2.37 -13.33 -9.75
C ALA A 48 -1.27 -13.51 -8.69
N GLY A 49 -1.38 -12.75 -7.60
CA GLY A 49 -0.47 -12.87 -6.47
C GLY A 49 -0.67 -11.77 -5.43
N ASP A 50 0.33 -11.67 -4.55
CA ASP A 50 0.38 -10.72 -3.46
C ASP A 50 1.20 -9.52 -3.88
N TYR A 51 0.58 -8.34 -3.93
CA TYR A 51 1.21 -7.13 -4.41
C TYR A 51 1.25 -6.08 -3.30
N VAL A 52 2.39 -5.40 -3.20
CA VAL A 52 2.50 -4.21 -2.34
C VAL A 52 1.67 -3.09 -2.94
N ILE A 53 0.85 -2.44 -2.12
CA ILE A 53 0.10 -1.25 -2.49
C ILE A 53 0.94 -0.04 -2.06
N ASP A 54 1.52 0.69 -3.01
CA ASP A 54 2.50 1.75 -2.73
C ASP A 54 2.05 3.09 -3.32
N LEU A 55 1.50 3.96 -2.47
CA LEU A 55 1.12 5.32 -2.85
C LEU A 55 2.33 6.24 -3.16
N SER A 56 3.55 5.78 -2.86
CA SER A 56 4.81 6.47 -3.16
C SER A 56 5.56 5.90 -4.38
N ALA A 57 5.02 4.86 -5.01
CA ALA A 57 5.55 4.34 -6.27
C ALA A 57 4.84 5.02 -7.45
N PRO A 58 5.55 5.75 -8.33
CA PRO A 58 4.90 6.40 -9.47
C PRO A 58 4.46 5.40 -10.54
N ARG A 59 5.05 4.19 -10.52
CA ARG A 59 4.86 3.14 -11.52
C ARG A 59 4.55 1.81 -10.86
N THR A 60 3.71 1.03 -11.51
CA THR A 60 3.44 -0.37 -11.18
C THR A 60 4.61 -1.22 -11.65
N LEU A 61 5.07 -2.10 -10.75
CA LEU A 61 6.24 -2.94 -10.93
C LEU A 61 5.84 -4.42 -10.85
N LEU A 62 6.41 -5.24 -11.72
CA LEU A 62 6.34 -6.70 -11.67
C LEU A 62 7.71 -7.24 -11.29
N HIS A 63 7.75 -8.19 -10.35
CA HIS A 63 9.00 -8.84 -9.99
C HIS A 63 9.55 -9.63 -11.18
N ASN A 64 10.84 -9.47 -11.50
CA ASN A 64 11.50 -10.18 -12.61
C ASN A 64 11.30 -11.71 -12.56
N THR A 65 11.49 -12.37 -11.42
CA THR A 65 11.22 -13.81 -11.27
C THR A 65 9.79 -14.19 -11.63
N LYS A 66 8.80 -13.36 -11.26
CA LYS A 66 7.39 -13.61 -11.61
C LYS A 66 7.15 -13.42 -13.10
N ALA A 67 7.78 -12.42 -13.72
CA ALA A 67 7.73 -12.18 -15.16
C ALA A 67 8.35 -13.35 -15.95
N GLU A 68 9.54 -13.79 -15.54
CA GLU A 68 10.28 -14.90 -16.17
C GLU A 68 9.51 -16.22 -16.10
N MET A 69 8.79 -16.48 -14.99
CA MET A 69 7.92 -17.66 -14.86
C MET A 69 6.79 -17.70 -15.89
N GLU A 70 6.35 -16.53 -16.39
CA GLU A 70 5.36 -16.41 -17.45
C GLU A 70 6.01 -16.26 -18.85
N GLY A 71 7.33 -16.40 -18.94
CA GLY A 71 8.08 -16.27 -20.19
C GLY A 71 8.25 -14.82 -20.68
N ILE A 72 8.06 -13.83 -19.80
CA ILE A 72 8.24 -12.41 -20.12
C ILE A 72 9.70 -12.04 -19.88
N LEU A 73 10.37 -11.59 -20.94
CA LEU A 73 11.79 -11.19 -20.90
C LEU A 73 11.97 -9.69 -21.13
N GLU A 74 10.91 -9.02 -21.59
CA GLU A 74 10.89 -7.58 -21.81
C GLU A 74 11.00 -6.84 -20.47
N PRO A 75 11.79 -5.75 -20.39
CA PRO A 75 11.92 -4.96 -19.16
C PRO A 75 10.64 -4.16 -18.84
N GLU A 76 9.69 -4.09 -19.76
CA GLU A 76 8.42 -3.39 -19.63
C GLU A 76 7.38 -4.04 -20.53
N ILE A 77 6.16 -4.18 -20.02
CA ILE A 77 5.01 -4.75 -20.75
C ILE A 77 3.80 -3.83 -20.62
N THR A 78 2.94 -3.80 -21.63
CA THR A 78 1.62 -3.16 -21.49
C THR A 78 0.57 -4.24 -21.28
N THR A 79 -0.09 -4.22 -20.12
CA THR A 79 -1.07 -5.24 -19.76
C THR A 79 -2.13 -4.71 -18.81
N SER A 80 -3.16 -5.50 -18.54
CA SER A 80 -4.21 -5.12 -17.59
C SER A 80 -3.74 -5.25 -16.14
N VAL A 81 -4.22 -4.41 -15.25
CA VAL A 81 -3.99 -4.52 -13.80
C VAL A 81 -5.33 -4.50 -13.08
N GLN A 82 -5.51 -5.38 -12.10
CA GLN A 82 -6.73 -5.48 -11.31
C GLN A 82 -6.41 -5.55 -9.82
N VAL A 83 -7.04 -4.70 -9.01
CA VAL A 83 -6.88 -4.67 -7.55
C VAL A 83 -8.16 -4.17 -6.90
N ALA A 84 -8.62 -4.82 -5.83
CA ALA A 84 -9.85 -4.42 -5.12
C ALA A 84 -11.07 -4.16 -6.05
N GLY A 85 -11.19 -4.88 -7.16
CA GLY A 85 -12.25 -4.68 -8.16
C GLY A 85 -12.04 -3.51 -9.15
N LEU A 86 -11.05 -2.63 -8.93
CA LEU A 86 -10.55 -1.71 -9.95
C LEU A 86 -9.90 -2.51 -11.09
N LYS A 87 -10.13 -2.10 -12.33
CA LYS A 87 -9.51 -2.69 -13.53
C LYS A 87 -8.98 -1.59 -14.44
N ALA A 88 -7.67 -1.59 -14.68
CA ALA A 88 -7.02 -0.79 -15.70
C ALA A 88 -6.59 -1.71 -16.85
N SER A 89 -6.95 -1.41 -18.10
CA SER A 89 -6.79 -2.35 -19.22
C SER A 89 -5.43 -2.31 -19.91
N ALA A 90 -4.73 -1.17 -19.87
CA ALA A 90 -3.48 -0.94 -20.58
C ALA A 90 -2.52 -0.12 -19.72
N VAL A 91 -1.89 -0.77 -18.74
CA VAL A 91 -0.90 -0.19 -17.85
C VAL A 91 0.48 -0.58 -18.34
N SER A 92 1.38 0.40 -18.45
CA SER A 92 2.80 0.12 -18.70
C SER A 92 3.45 -0.35 -17.41
N VAL A 93 3.67 -1.65 -17.28
CA VAL A 93 4.23 -2.29 -16.09
C VAL A 93 5.71 -2.54 -16.31
N LYS A 94 6.54 -2.00 -15.42
CA LYS A 94 7.99 -2.21 -15.47
C LYS A 94 8.35 -3.51 -14.77
N VAL A 95 9.18 -4.33 -15.41
CA VAL A 95 9.78 -5.51 -14.79
C VAL A 95 11.04 -5.07 -14.05
N ALA A 96 11.16 -5.46 -12.78
CA ALA A 96 12.28 -5.06 -11.94
C ALA A 96 12.65 -6.16 -10.94
N ASP A 97 13.91 -6.15 -10.51
CA ASP A 97 14.32 -6.85 -9.30
C ASP A 97 13.73 -6.12 -8.08
N LEU A 98 12.93 -6.85 -7.29
CA LEU A 98 12.28 -6.34 -6.09
C LEU A 98 12.78 -7.05 -4.82
N ASP A 99 13.88 -7.79 -4.86
CA ASP A 99 14.41 -8.57 -3.73
C ASP A 99 14.63 -7.68 -2.50
N ALA A 100 15.21 -6.49 -2.69
CA ALA A 100 15.42 -5.54 -1.60
C ALA A 100 14.10 -5.01 -0.98
N ARG A 101 13.03 -4.94 -1.78
CA ARG A 101 11.69 -4.54 -1.33
C ARG A 101 10.93 -5.70 -0.66
N GLY A 102 11.10 -6.92 -1.16
CA GLY A 102 10.52 -8.15 -0.61
C GLY A 102 11.31 -8.73 0.57
N ALA A 103 12.49 -8.18 0.87
CA ALA A 103 13.34 -8.65 1.96
C ALA A 103 12.57 -8.68 3.31
N GLY A 104 12.56 -9.86 3.93
CA GLY A 104 11.90 -10.13 5.20
C GLY A 104 10.46 -10.61 5.09
N PHE A 105 9.84 -10.58 3.90
CA PHE A 105 8.50 -11.12 3.72
C PHE A 105 8.52 -12.65 3.81
N VAL A 106 7.47 -13.22 4.42
CA VAL A 106 7.24 -14.66 4.53
C VAL A 106 6.90 -15.24 3.17
N THR A 107 6.08 -14.54 2.38
CA THR A 107 5.80 -14.88 0.99
C THR A 107 6.43 -13.85 0.05
N PRO A 108 7.11 -14.27 -1.03
CA PRO A 108 7.62 -13.32 -2.02
C PRO A 108 6.48 -12.50 -2.62
N ILE A 109 6.69 -11.19 -2.71
CA ILE A 109 5.74 -10.30 -3.39
C ILE A 109 5.81 -10.51 -4.90
N ALA A 110 4.66 -10.54 -5.56
CA ALA A 110 4.58 -10.62 -7.01
C ALA A 110 4.96 -9.29 -7.68
N GLY A 111 4.78 -8.17 -6.97
CA GLY A 111 5.09 -6.84 -7.49
C GLY A 111 4.60 -5.71 -6.60
N VAL A 112 4.50 -4.52 -7.20
CA VAL A 112 4.02 -3.28 -6.57
C VAL A 112 2.94 -2.67 -7.45
N ILE A 113 1.78 -2.38 -6.89
CA ILE A 113 0.76 -1.53 -7.52
C ILE A 113 1.02 -0.08 -7.14
N GLY A 114 1.33 0.74 -8.14
CA GLY A 114 1.71 2.15 -7.96
C GLY A 114 0.62 3.14 -8.34
N MET A 115 0.99 4.42 -8.31
CA MET A 115 0.11 5.54 -8.62
C MET A 115 -0.31 5.63 -10.09
N ASP A 116 0.40 5.02 -11.03
CA ASP A 116 -0.07 4.92 -12.42
C ASP A 116 -1.38 4.13 -12.57
N VAL A 117 -1.68 3.24 -11.63
CA VAL A 117 -2.97 2.51 -11.55
C VAL A 117 -3.94 3.19 -10.59
N LEU A 118 -3.44 3.70 -9.46
CA LEU A 118 -4.26 4.21 -8.37
C LEU A 118 -4.67 5.69 -8.55
N ALA A 119 -3.95 6.45 -9.38
CA ALA A 119 -4.27 7.85 -9.65
C ALA A 119 -5.65 7.99 -10.29
N GLY A 120 -6.35 9.08 -9.92
CA GLY A 120 -7.72 9.34 -10.38
C GLY A 120 -8.79 8.62 -9.57
N HIS A 121 -8.42 7.68 -8.69
CA HIS A 121 -9.34 7.00 -7.80
C HIS A 121 -9.24 7.52 -6.37
N SER A 122 -10.31 7.37 -5.60
CA SER A 122 -10.23 7.51 -4.15
C SER A 122 -9.78 6.20 -3.53
N VAL A 123 -8.64 6.22 -2.84
CA VAL A 123 -8.02 5.05 -2.23
C VAL A 123 -8.10 5.18 -0.72
N GLU A 124 -8.78 4.24 -0.09
CA GLU A 124 -8.91 4.13 1.37
C GLU A 124 -8.18 2.89 1.87
N ILE A 125 -7.40 3.07 2.96
CA ILE A 125 -6.71 2.00 3.67
C ILE A 125 -7.09 2.09 5.14
N ASP A 126 -7.81 1.09 5.63
CA ASP A 126 -8.09 0.88 7.06
C ASP A 126 -6.99 0.00 7.64
N PHE A 127 -6.04 0.60 8.35
CA PHE A 127 -4.89 -0.14 8.89
C PHE A 127 -5.27 -1.06 10.05
N ALA A 128 -6.34 -0.78 10.79
CA ALA A 128 -6.77 -1.60 11.92
C ALA A 128 -7.42 -2.92 11.44
N ARG A 129 -8.16 -2.87 10.34
CA ARG A 129 -8.82 -4.05 9.73
C ARG A 129 -8.04 -4.65 8.57
N CYS A 130 -7.02 -3.95 8.12
CA CYS A 130 -6.39 -4.09 6.81
C CYS A 130 -7.41 -4.31 5.69
N TRP A 131 -8.14 -3.25 5.37
CA TRP A 131 -8.97 -3.22 4.16
C TRP A 131 -8.48 -2.14 3.21
N LEU A 132 -8.32 -2.53 1.95
CA LEU A 132 -8.13 -1.62 0.83
C LEU A 132 -9.48 -1.42 0.14
N ARG A 133 -9.92 -0.17 0.02
CA ARG A 133 -11.15 0.21 -0.65
C ARG A 133 -10.85 1.24 -1.74
N ILE A 134 -11.47 1.06 -2.90
CA ILE A 134 -11.31 1.96 -4.04
C ILE A 134 -12.70 2.46 -4.46
N ASP A 135 -12.85 3.77 -4.57
CA ASP A 135 -14.09 4.47 -4.98
C ASP A 135 -15.31 4.12 -4.13
N ARG A 136 -15.06 3.86 -2.85
CA ARG A 136 -16.11 3.64 -1.85
C ARG A 136 -16.43 4.96 -1.14
N PRO A 137 -17.70 5.17 -0.73
CA PRO A 137 -18.07 6.33 0.05
C PRO A 137 -17.28 6.43 1.36
N TRP A 138 -16.66 7.58 1.59
CA TRP A 138 -15.95 7.90 2.82
C TRP A 138 -16.91 8.47 3.86
N ARG A 139 -16.98 7.81 5.02
CA ARG A 139 -17.90 8.20 6.09
C ARG A 139 -17.22 8.15 7.46
N PRO A 140 -16.18 8.95 7.72
CA PRO A 140 -15.62 9.05 9.05
C PRO A 140 -16.51 9.91 9.94
N SER A 141 -16.58 9.59 11.23
CA SER A 141 -17.21 10.46 12.23
C SER A 141 -16.30 11.61 12.65
N ARG A 142 -14.98 11.41 12.59
CA ARG A 142 -13.92 12.39 12.90
C ARG A 142 -12.76 12.18 11.94
N GLN A 143 -12.16 13.28 11.48
CA GLN A 143 -11.00 13.22 10.60
C GLN A 143 -10.20 14.53 10.66
N VAL A 144 -8.93 14.42 10.29
CA VAL A 144 -8.09 15.53 9.86
C VAL A 144 -7.94 15.44 8.36
N VAL A 145 -7.95 16.57 7.67
CA VAL A 145 -7.83 16.63 6.21
C VAL A 145 -6.62 17.47 5.85
N PHE A 146 -5.70 16.89 5.09
CA PHE A 146 -4.52 17.58 4.57
C PHE A 146 -4.72 17.87 3.07
N PRO A 147 -4.32 19.07 2.59
CA PRO A 147 -4.23 19.32 1.17
C PRO A 147 -3.11 18.46 0.56
N VAL A 148 -3.35 17.91 -0.62
CA VAL A 148 -2.40 17.09 -1.37
C VAL A 148 -1.92 17.83 -2.61
N SER A 149 -0.61 17.85 -2.80
CA SER A 149 0.04 18.29 -4.04
C SER A 149 0.55 17.09 -4.81
N MET A 150 0.36 17.08 -6.13
CA MET A 150 0.91 16.05 -7.00
C MET A 150 2.28 16.50 -7.53
N ILE A 151 3.33 15.73 -7.26
CA ILE A 151 4.68 15.97 -7.78
C ILE A 151 5.14 14.70 -8.48
N GLU A 152 5.43 14.79 -9.79
CA GLU A 152 5.86 13.64 -10.60
C GLU A 152 4.93 12.42 -10.44
N GLY A 153 3.61 12.66 -10.39
CA GLY A 153 2.60 11.62 -10.24
C GLY A 153 2.39 11.11 -8.79
N LEU A 154 3.15 11.60 -7.81
CA LEU A 154 3.05 11.17 -6.42
C LEU A 154 2.20 12.15 -5.57
N PRO A 155 1.28 11.64 -4.75
CA PRO A 155 0.54 12.44 -3.79
C PRO A 155 1.45 12.82 -2.62
N THR A 156 1.60 14.11 -2.38
CA THR A 156 2.46 14.66 -1.34
C THR A 156 1.68 15.55 -0.38
N VAL A 157 2.08 15.52 0.89
CA VAL A 157 1.66 16.49 1.90
C VAL A 157 2.87 17.26 2.40
N ALA A 158 2.63 18.46 2.88
CA ALA A 158 3.70 19.31 3.39
C ALA A 158 4.03 18.95 4.85
N ALA A 159 5.29 18.68 5.14
CA ALA A 159 5.78 18.27 6.45
C ALA A 159 7.15 18.87 6.76
N GLY A 160 7.46 18.99 8.06
CA GLY A 160 8.73 19.45 8.57
C GLY A 160 9.48 18.35 9.30
N VAL A 161 10.80 18.30 9.17
CA VAL A 161 11.66 17.36 9.90
C VAL A 161 12.85 18.09 10.51
N SER A 162 13.39 17.52 11.59
CA SER A 162 14.59 18.03 12.23
C SER A 162 15.42 16.91 12.85
N ASP A 163 16.74 17.04 12.77
CA ASP A 163 17.73 16.22 13.49
C ASP A 163 18.23 16.92 14.78
N GLY A 164 17.68 18.10 15.11
CA GLY A 164 18.14 18.98 16.18
C GLY A 164 18.87 20.20 15.60
N PRO A 165 20.14 20.08 15.19
CA PRO A 165 20.90 21.20 14.61
C PRO A 165 20.33 21.74 13.30
N ARG A 166 19.65 20.90 12.51
CA ARG A 166 19.06 21.25 11.22
C ARG A 166 17.58 20.93 11.22
N ALA A 167 16.83 21.75 10.49
CA ALA A 167 15.42 21.51 10.22
C ALA A 167 15.10 22.00 8.82
N PHE A 168 14.17 21.32 8.16
CA PHE A 168 13.62 21.80 6.90
C PHE A 168 12.15 21.41 6.78
N TYR A 169 11.47 22.09 5.86
CA TYR A 169 10.07 21.85 5.51
C TYR A 169 9.99 21.60 4.01
N GLY A 170 9.20 20.62 3.59
CA GLY A 170 9.13 20.21 2.19
C GLY A 170 7.92 19.35 1.88
N ALA A 171 7.87 18.86 0.63
CA ALA A 171 6.86 17.94 0.17
C ALA A 171 7.27 16.49 0.48
N PHE A 172 6.36 15.74 1.11
CA PHE A 172 6.58 14.36 1.46
C PHE A 172 5.52 13.46 0.83
N ALA A 173 5.95 12.45 0.07
CA ALA A 173 5.05 11.49 -0.56
C ALA A 173 4.40 10.58 0.50
N ILE A 174 3.14 10.21 0.28
CA ILE A 174 2.44 9.24 1.13
C ILE A 174 2.94 7.85 0.77
N ASP A 175 3.55 7.13 1.72
CA ASP A 175 4.22 5.85 1.51
C ASP A 175 3.54 4.77 2.35
N THR A 176 2.96 3.81 1.66
CA THR A 176 2.26 2.65 2.23
C THR A 176 3.09 1.38 2.14
N ALA A 177 4.36 1.51 1.77
CA ALA A 177 5.31 0.44 1.49
C ALA A 177 6.64 0.59 2.25
N SER A 178 6.67 1.37 3.34
CA SER A 178 7.84 1.51 4.19
C SER A 178 7.50 1.48 5.67
N ARG A 179 8.33 0.77 6.45
CA ARG A 179 8.26 0.70 7.91
C ARG A 179 8.64 2.02 8.59
N ALA A 180 9.47 2.85 7.97
CA ALA A 180 9.90 4.10 8.56
C ALA A 180 8.70 5.04 8.78
N MET A 181 8.75 5.92 9.78
CA MET A 181 7.81 7.04 9.81
C MET A 181 8.12 8.02 8.69
N THR A 182 9.40 8.17 8.36
CA THR A 182 9.81 8.94 7.19
C THR A 182 11.09 8.41 6.55
N ARG A 183 11.16 8.46 5.22
CA ARG A 183 12.40 8.25 4.45
C ARG A 183 12.81 9.57 3.84
N LEU A 184 13.96 10.11 4.21
CA LEU A 184 14.43 11.40 3.67
C LEU A 184 15.19 11.20 2.36
N SER A 185 14.99 12.10 1.41
CA SER A 185 15.78 12.15 0.18
C SER A 185 17.27 12.27 0.51
N THR A 186 18.12 11.44 -0.11
CA THR A 186 19.59 11.53 0.01
C THR A 186 20.15 12.85 -0.52
N ARG A 187 19.37 13.62 -1.29
CA ARG A 187 19.74 14.97 -1.73
C ARG A 187 19.64 16.00 -0.61
N ASP A 188 18.70 15.80 0.32
CA ASP A 188 18.36 16.78 1.35
C ASP A 188 18.92 16.37 2.73
N ALA A 189 19.20 15.08 2.93
CA ALA A 189 19.66 14.53 4.19
C ALA A 189 20.79 13.50 4.00
N ASN A 190 21.66 13.41 5.01
CA ASN A 190 22.69 12.40 5.13
C ASN A 190 22.61 11.75 6.52
N ALA A 191 23.17 10.55 6.66
CA ALA A 191 23.23 9.85 7.93
C ALA A 191 24.67 9.45 8.27
N THR A 192 24.98 9.41 9.57
CA THR A 192 26.22 8.79 10.05
C THR A 192 26.08 7.27 10.03
N GLY A 193 27.01 6.59 9.37
CA GLY A 193 26.98 5.13 9.21
C GLY A 193 26.43 4.68 7.85
N LYS A 194 26.43 3.36 7.62
CA LYS A 194 25.94 2.77 6.36
C LYS A 194 24.46 2.44 6.48
N LEU A 195 23.61 3.26 5.87
CA LEU A 195 22.21 2.93 5.65
C LEU A 195 22.04 2.34 4.25
N ASN A 196 21.11 1.39 4.11
CA ASN A 196 20.68 0.91 2.80
C ASN A 196 19.39 1.65 2.40
N PRO A 197 19.42 2.61 1.46
CA PRO A 197 18.24 3.39 1.07
C PRO A 197 17.13 2.55 0.42
N ALA A 198 17.48 1.40 -0.16
CA ALA A 198 16.55 0.47 -0.77
C ALA A 198 15.81 -0.41 0.26
N ALA A 199 16.33 -0.52 1.50
CA ALA A 199 15.72 -1.35 2.55
C ALA A 199 14.49 -0.67 3.15
N ARG A 200 13.32 -0.91 2.56
CA ARG A 200 12.05 -0.32 3.02
C ARG A 200 11.49 -0.91 4.31
N HIS A 201 11.93 -2.13 4.66
CA HIS A 201 11.55 -2.85 5.87
C HIS A 201 12.33 -2.43 7.13
N GLN A 202 13.30 -1.52 7.00
CA GLN A 202 14.16 -1.06 8.10
C GLN A 202 14.06 0.46 8.28
N ALA A 203 14.15 0.91 9.52
CA ALA A 203 14.22 2.33 9.89
C ALA A 203 15.24 2.55 11.02
N PRO A 204 16.53 2.29 10.75
CA PRO A 204 17.57 2.23 11.79
C PRO A 204 17.98 3.61 12.31
N ALA A 205 17.70 4.69 11.58
CA ALA A 205 18.00 6.05 12.00
C ALA A 205 16.86 6.65 12.84
N LYS A 206 17.15 7.75 13.52
CA LYS A 206 16.16 8.53 14.25
C LYS A 206 16.30 10.00 13.91
N LEU A 207 15.17 10.65 13.64
CA LEU A 207 15.09 12.11 13.60
C LEU A 207 14.61 12.63 14.95
N ARG A 208 15.06 13.83 15.32
CA ARG A 208 14.62 14.47 16.55
C ARG A 208 13.13 14.79 16.50
N ALA A 209 12.66 15.28 15.35
CA ALA A 209 11.26 15.67 15.18
C ALA A 209 10.74 15.46 13.75
N LEU A 210 9.44 15.18 13.65
CA LEU A 210 8.61 15.23 12.45
C LEU A 210 7.34 16.02 12.78
N SER A 211 6.97 16.96 11.93
CA SER A 211 5.79 17.82 12.10
C SER A 211 4.89 17.78 10.87
N ILE A 212 3.60 17.53 11.07
CA ILE A 212 2.59 17.44 10.01
C ILE A 212 1.31 18.12 10.48
N GLY A 213 0.85 19.13 9.74
CA GLY A 213 -0.34 19.92 10.07
C GLY A 213 -0.43 20.39 11.52
N GLY A 214 0.70 20.82 12.10
CA GLY A 214 0.77 21.33 13.47
C GLY A 214 0.93 20.26 14.55
N VAL A 215 0.91 18.97 14.20
CA VAL A 215 1.20 17.86 15.13
C VAL A 215 2.69 17.54 15.09
N LEU A 216 3.32 17.47 16.26
CA LEU A 216 4.73 17.13 16.43
C LEU A 216 4.88 15.69 16.96
N ALA A 217 5.72 14.91 16.31
CA ALA A 217 6.22 13.63 16.79
C ALA A 217 7.74 13.72 17.02
N GLU A 218 8.21 13.27 18.18
CA GLU A 218 9.62 13.30 18.54
C GLU A 218 10.27 11.91 18.46
N ASN A 219 11.59 11.89 18.24
CA ASN A 219 12.42 10.68 18.19
C ASN A 219 11.90 9.63 17.18
N VAL A 220 11.53 10.10 15.98
CA VAL A 220 10.84 9.27 14.99
C VAL A 220 11.80 8.33 14.25
N PRO A 221 11.45 7.05 14.05
CA PRO A 221 12.23 6.14 13.22
C PRO A 221 12.26 6.60 11.76
N ALA A 222 13.47 6.68 11.21
CA ALA A 222 13.71 7.19 9.87
C ALA A 222 14.76 6.37 9.11
N THR A 223 14.85 6.59 7.81
CA THR A 223 15.96 6.15 6.97
C THR A 223 16.09 7.10 5.77
N LEU A 224 16.94 6.75 4.80
CA LEU A 224 17.13 7.51 3.57
C LEU A 224 16.38 6.86 2.39
N ALA A 225 16.14 7.65 1.35
CA ALA A 225 15.60 7.24 0.06
C ALA A 225 16.40 7.91 -1.06
N ASP A 226 16.91 7.12 -1.99
CA ASP A 226 17.63 7.57 -3.18
C ASP A 226 16.76 7.51 -4.45
N ASP A 227 15.55 6.94 -4.35
CA ASP A 227 14.63 6.71 -5.44
C ASP A 227 13.54 7.79 -5.60
N LEU A 228 13.63 8.91 -4.85
CA LEU A 228 12.59 9.94 -4.86
C LEU A 228 12.75 10.93 -6.04
N PRO A 229 11.65 11.32 -6.71
CA PRO A 229 11.65 12.37 -7.73
C PRO A 229 12.12 13.74 -7.20
N GLN A 230 12.55 14.62 -8.12
CA GLN A 230 12.90 16.00 -7.78
C GLN A 230 11.70 16.74 -7.18
N GLY A 231 11.94 17.61 -6.18
CA GLY A 231 10.89 18.35 -5.48
C GLY A 231 10.23 17.60 -4.33
N ILE A 232 10.51 16.31 -4.16
CA ILE A 232 10.08 15.51 -3.00
C ILE A 232 11.26 15.36 -2.04
N SER A 233 11.07 15.83 -0.81
CA SER A 233 12.10 15.83 0.24
C SER A 233 12.11 14.56 1.08
N GLY A 234 11.03 13.79 1.03
CA GLY A 234 10.96 12.49 1.70
C GLY A 234 9.64 11.77 1.47
N THR A 235 9.46 10.67 2.19
CA THR A 235 8.17 9.98 2.29
C THR A 235 7.68 9.95 3.72
N LEU A 236 6.38 9.73 3.90
CA LEU A 236 5.74 9.46 5.18
C LEU A 236 5.24 8.02 5.14
N GLY A 237 5.86 7.14 5.91
CA GLY A 237 5.65 5.70 5.82
C GLY A 237 4.60 5.15 6.79
N THR A 238 4.37 3.83 6.74
CA THR A 238 3.35 3.16 7.55
C THR A 238 3.64 3.23 9.04
N GLY A 239 4.88 3.47 9.47
CA GLY A 239 5.20 3.75 10.87
C GLY A 239 4.39 4.91 11.45
N LEU A 240 3.99 5.87 10.61
CA LEU A 240 3.11 6.97 10.95
C LEU A 240 1.63 6.59 10.80
N TRP A 241 1.29 5.92 9.70
CA TRP A 241 -0.09 5.69 9.29
C TRP A 241 -0.80 4.51 9.96
N ALA A 242 -0.05 3.55 10.48
CA ALA A 242 -0.58 2.25 10.93
C ALA A 242 -1.60 2.29 12.07
N ARG A 243 -1.84 3.46 12.66
CA ARG A 243 -2.82 3.68 13.73
C ARG A 243 -4.11 4.34 13.24
N HIS A 244 -4.25 4.54 11.93
CA HIS A 244 -5.29 5.36 11.36
C HIS A 244 -5.96 4.68 10.18
N ARG A 245 -7.10 5.23 9.77
CA ARG A 245 -7.68 4.99 8.46
C ARG A 245 -7.37 6.16 7.55
N LEU A 246 -6.73 5.89 6.43
CA LEU A 246 -6.38 6.88 5.43
C LEU A 246 -7.36 6.86 4.28
N ARG A 247 -7.66 8.03 3.71
CA ARG A 247 -8.23 8.15 2.38
C ARG A 247 -7.52 9.21 1.58
N LEU A 248 -6.88 8.80 0.48
CA LEU A 248 -6.45 9.69 -0.58
C LEU A 248 -7.63 9.90 -1.53
N ASP A 249 -8.09 11.13 -1.68
CA ASP A 249 -9.12 11.50 -2.64
C ASP A 249 -8.46 12.26 -3.79
N ALA A 250 -8.36 11.60 -4.95
CA ALA A 250 -7.66 12.15 -6.11
C ALA A 250 -8.36 13.38 -6.71
N GLU A 251 -9.69 13.40 -6.70
CA GLU A 251 -10.48 14.51 -7.25
C GLU A 251 -10.41 15.73 -6.32
N ALA A 252 -10.68 15.53 -5.04
CA ALA A 252 -10.63 16.61 -4.04
C ALA A 252 -9.20 17.05 -3.71
N ARG A 253 -8.17 16.27 -4.12
CA ARG A 253 -6.76 16.45 -3.75
C ARG A 253 -6.57 16.58 -2.26
N THR A 254 -7.10 15.61 -1.52
CA THR A 254 -6.99 15.57 -0.07
C THR A 254 -6.51 14.23 0.44
N LEU A 255 -5.79 14.26 1.56
CA LEU A 255 -5.53 13.11 2.41
C LEU A 255 -6.38 13.28 3.68
N SER A 256 -7.41 12.45 3.81
CA SER A 256 -8.20 12.35 5.03
C SER A 256 -7.61 11.29 5.94
N VAL A 257 -7.42 11.63 7.22
CA VAL A 257 -6.89 10.74 8.26
C VAL A 257 -7.92 10.66 9.38
N ALA A 258 -8.48 9.48 9.57
CA ALA A 258 -9.42 9.18 10.64
C ALA A 258 -8.78 8.23 11.67
N PRO A 259 -9.25 8.26 12.94
CA PRO A 259 -8.89 7.25 13.92
C PRO A 259 -9.19 5.82 13.46
#